data_AF-A0A5J6Q9U7-F1
#
_entry.id   AF-A0A5J6Q9U7-F1
#
_cell.length_a   1.000
_cell.length_b   1.000
_cell.length_c   1.000
_cell.angle_alpha   90.00
_cell.angle_beta   90.00
_cell.angle_gamma   90.00
#
_symmetry.space_group_name_H-M   'P 1'
#
loop_
_entity.id
_entity.type
_entity.pdbx_description
1 polymer ?
#
loop_
_entity_poly.entity_id
_entity_poly.type
_entity_poly.pdbx_seq_one_letter_code
_entity_poly.pdbx_strand_id
1 'polypeptide(L)' 'MSIFFDDLLESVQQMDEIIKGESAPSADSHIGAIQVKEIRKATGLTQTLPAKGIGIEVATLHNREQDQCEP' A
#
# COMPACT_ATOMS: atom_id res chain seq x y z
N MET A 1 10.61 -19.32 -19.55
CA MET A 1 11.36 -19.33 -18.28
C MET A 1 10.38 -18.96 -17.19
N SER A 2 10.36 -19.69 -16.08
CA SER A 2 9.32 -19.65 -15.06
C SER A 2 9.50 -18.44 -14.13
N ILE A 3 8.99 -17.27 -14.55
CA ILE A 3 8.91 -16.01 -13.78
C ILE A 3 8.55 -16.25 -12.30
N PHE A 4 7.58 -17.14 -12.06
CA PHE A 4 7.13 -17.50 -10.71
C PHE A 4 8.22 -18.11 -9.80
N PHE A 5 9.16 -18.86 -10.37
CA PHE A 5 10.20 -19.52 -9.58
C PHE A 5 11.31 -18.54 -9.20
N ASP A 6 11.63 -17.62 -10.10
CA ASP A 6 12.61 -16.58 -9.87
C ASP A 6 12.09 -15.58 -8.81
N ASP A 7 10.83 -15.16 -8.92
CA ASP A 7 10.16 -14.28 -7.95
C ASP A 7 10.07 -14.92 -6.55
N LEU A 8 9.78 -16.23 -6.49
CA LEU A 8 9.73 -16.95 -5.23
C LEU A 8 11.12 -17.06 -4.59
N LEU A 9 12.16 -17.32 -5.39
CA LEU A 9 13.53 -17.40 -4.91
C LEU A 9 14.01 -16.06 -4.33
N GLU A 10 13.67 -14.96 -5.00
CA GLU A 10 13.97 -13.60 -4.53
C GLU A 10 13.27 -13.29 -3.20
N SER A 11 11.99 -13.65 -3.06
CA SER A 11 11.25 -13.44 -1.81
C SER A 11 11.84 -14.20 -0.62
N VAL A 12 12.33 -15.42 -0.84
CA VAL A 12 12.99 -16.23 0.20
C VAL A 12 14.36 -15.65 0.59
N GLN A 13 15.11 -15.10 -0.36
CA GLN A 13 16.38 -14.41 -0.07
C GLN A 13 16.17 -13.15 0.77
N GLN A 14 15.19 -12.32 0.39
CA GLN A 14 14.80 -11.14 1.16
C GLN A 14 14.39 -11.50 2.60
N MET A 15 13.69 -12.62 2.79
CA MET A 15 13.31 -13.12 4.12
C MET A 15 14.53 -13.47 4.98
N ASP A 16 15.56 -14.11 4.40
CA ASP A 16 16.79 -14.46 5.11
C ASP A 16 17.58 -13.22 5.54
N GLU A 17 17.67 -12.20 4.68
CA GLU A 17 18.33 -10.92 4.99
C GLU A 17 17.61 -10.15 6.11
N ILE A 18 16.27 -10.21 6.15
CA ILE A 18 15.47 -9.61 7.23
C ILE A 18 15.71 -10.33 8.56
N ILE A 19 15.78 -11.67 8.56
CA ILE A 19 16.05 -12.47 9.76
C ILE A 19 17.46 -12.18 10.29
N LYS A 20 18.44 -11.99 9.40
CA LYS A 20 19.82 -11.64 9.74
C LYS A 20 19.99 -10.18 10.18
N GLY A 21 18.97 -9.35 10.00
CA GLY A 21 19.02 -7.91 10.31
C GLY A 21 19.85 -7.09 9.33
N GLU A 22 20.15 -7.65 8.15
CA GLU A 22 20.92 -7.00 7.08
C GLU A 22 20.02 -6.11 6.20
N SER A 23 18.73 -6.44 6.12
CA SER A 23 17.68 -5.67 5.42
C SER A 23 16.50 -5.40 6.33
N ALA A 24 15.99 -4.16 6.34
CA ALA A 24 14.73 -3.85 7.02
C ALA A 24 13.56 -4.47 6.23
N PRO A 25 12.50 -4.97 6.88
CA PRO A 25 11.30 -5.40 6.17
C PRO A 25 10.84 -4.27 5.27
N SER A 26 10.56 -4.57 3.99
CA SER A 26 10.01 -3.57 3.08
C SER A 26 8.61 -3.18 3.58
N ALA A 27 8.56 -2.14 4.41
CA ALA A 27 7.35 -1.59 5.00
C ALA A 27 6.80 -0.41 4.17
N ASP A 28 7.37 -0.16 2.99
CA ASP A 28 6.97 0.96 2.14
C ASP A 28 5.88 0.53 1.14
N SER A 29 4.70 0.22 1.67
CA SER A 29 3.48 0.38 0.88
C SER A 29 3.07 1.85 0.87
N HIS A 30 3.82 2.68 0.14
CA HIS A 30 3.44 4.06 -0.15
C HIS A 30 2.30 4.09 -1.17
N ILE A 31 1.07 3.78 -0.74
CA ILE A 31 -0.12 4.09 -1.53
C ILE A 31 -0.35 5.60 -1.40
N GLY A 32 0.12 6.35 -2.40
CA GLY A 32 -0.04 7.80 -2.44
C GLY A 32 -1.51 8.23 -2.46
N ALA A 33 -1.81 9.35 -1.80
CA ALA A 33 -3.10 10.05 -1.76
C ALA A 33 -3.84 10.07 -3.12
N ILE A 34 -3.10 10.37 -4.18
CA ILE A 34 -3.58 10.47 -5.56
C ILE A 34 -4.15 9.13 -6.05
N GLN A 35 -3.51 8.01 -5.73
CA GLN A 35 -3.96 6.69 -6.18
C GLN A 35 -5.27 6.29 -5.48
N VAL A 36 -5.45 6.65 -4.21
CA VAL A 36 -6.68 6.32 -3.46
C VAL A 36 -7.90 7.02 -4.06
N LYS A 37 -7.77 8.30 -4.42
CA LYS A 37 -8.85 9.08 -5.05
C LYS A 37 -9.21 8.55 -6.44
N GLU A 38 -8.21 8.19 -7.24
CA GLU A 38 -8.44 7.64 -8.58
C GLU A 38 -9.05 6.23 -8.54
N ILE A 39 -8.60 5.37 -7.62
CA ILE A 39 -9.22 4.06 -7.37
C ILE A 39 -10.67 4.22 -6.92
N ARG A 40 -10.97 5.19 -6.05
CA ARG A 40 -12.34 5.47 -5.61
C ARG A 40 -13.25 5.89 -6.77
N LYS A 41 -12.79 6.83 -7.60
CA LYS A 41 -13.54 7.30 -8.78
C LYS A 41 -13.76 6.17 -9.78
N ALA A 42 -12.74 5.37 -10.06
CA ALA A 42 -12.82 4.25 -11.00
C ALA A 42 -13.80 3.15 -10.52
N THR A 43 -13.90 2.95 -9.20
CA THR A 43 -14.78 1.93 -8.60
C THR A 43 -16.19 2.48 -8.30
N GLY A 44 -16.44 3.78 -8.49
CA GLY A 44 -17.73 4.42 -8.20
C GLY A 44 -18.10 4.43 -6.71
N LEU A 45 -17.11 4.28 -5.82
CA LEU A 45 -17.35 4.13 -4.39
C LEU A 45 -17.48 5.48 -3.68
N THR A 46 -18.37 5.55 -2.69
CA THR A 46 -18.37 6.65 -1.73
C THR A 46 -17.24 6.45 -0.71
N GLN A 47 -16.64 7.52 -0.18
CA GLN A 47 -15.49 7.45 0.75
C GLN A 47 -15.74 6.55 1.97
N THR A 48 -17.00 6.37 2.38
CA THR A 48 -17.39 5.51 3.49
C THR A 48 -17.04 4.05 3.29
N LEU A 49 -17.16 3.51 2.06
CA LEU A 49 -16.92 2.09 1.80
C LEU A 49 -15.42 1.73 1.85
N PRO A 50 -14.51 2.47 1.19
CA PRO A 50 -13.08 2.26 1.32
C PRO A 50 -12.57 2.52 2.75
N ALA A 51 -13.06 3.57 3.43
CA ALA A 51 -12.69 3.86 4.81
C ALA A 51 -13.00 2.68 5.74
N LYS A 52 -14.21 2.10 5.59
CA LYS A 52 -14.62 0.89 6.32
C LYS A 52 -13.80 -0.34 5.93
N GLY A 53 -13.46 -0.50 4.65
CA GLY A 53 -12.70 -1.64 4.15
C GLY A 53 -11.24 -1.66 4.60
N ILE A 54 -10.63 -0.48 4.77
CA ILE A 54 -9.23 -0.32 5.22
C ILE A 54 -9.16 -0.06 6.74
N GLY A 55 -10.31 0.13 7.40
CA GLY A 55 -10.39 0.32 8.84
C GLY A 55 -9.91 1.69 9.34
N ILE A 56 -10.05 2.72 8.51
CA ILE A 56 -9.68 4.10 8.85
C ILE A 56 -10.93 4.99 8.94
N GLU A 57 -10.83 6.09 9.67
CA GLU A 57 -11.93 7.06 9.72
C GLU A 57 -12.14 7.72 8.35
N VAL A 58 -13.40 8.01 8.02
CA VAL A 58 -13.76 8.69 6.76
C VAL A 58 -13.08 10.06 6.68
N ALA A 59 -12.93 10.76 7.82
CA ALA A 59 -12.21 12.02 7.90
C ALA A 59 -10.71 11.86 7.56
N THR A 60 -10.07 10.78 8.03
CA THR A 60 -8.67 10.48 7.68
C THR A 60 -8.52 10.18 6.19
N LEU A 61 -9.45 9.42 5.61
CA LEU A 61 -9.47 9.16 4.17
C LEU A 61 -9.69 10.44 3.37
N HIS A 62 -10.59 11.32 3.83
CA HIS A 62 -10.87 12.60 3.21
C HIS A 62 -9.64 13.51 3.19
N ASN A 63 -8.94 13.63 4.33
CA ASN A 63 -7.70 14.41 4.44
C ASN A 63 -6.61 13.86 3.53
N ARG A 64 -6.50 12.52 3.44
CA ARG A 64 -5.57 11.86 2.52
C ARG A 64 -5.91 12.13 1.06
N GLU A 65 -7.19 12.15 0.66
CA GLU A 65 -7.59 12.40 -0.74
C GLU A 65 -7.57 13.89 -1.15
N GLN A 66 -7.36 14.81 -0.20
CA GLN A 66 -7.36 16.26 -0.43
C GLN A 66 -5.97 16.90 -0.39
N ASP A 67 -4.89 16.12 -0.44
CA ASP A 67 -3.50 16.60 -0.57
C ASP A 67 -3.13 17.73 0.43
N GLN A 68 -3.73 17.77 1.63
CA GLN A 68 -3.25 18.61 2.74
C GLN A 68 -2.18 17.90 3.58
N CYS A 69 -1.41 17.02 2.94
CA CYS A 69 -0.11 16.59 3.41
C CYS A 69 0.93 17.05 2.39
N GLU A 70 1.19 18.36 2.32
CA GLU A 70 2.58 18.75 2.07
C GLU A 70 3.40 18.41 3.34
N PRO A 71 4.64 17.92 3.18
CA PRO A 71 5.50 17.50 4.29
C PRO A 71 5.86 18.61 5.27
#